data_AF-A0A329Y8P1-F1
#
_entry.id   AF-A0A329Y8P1-F1
#
_cell.length_a   1.000
_cell.length_b   1.000
_cell.length_c   1.000
_cell.angle_alpha   90.00
_cell.angle_beta   90.00
_cell.angle_gamma   90.00
#
_symmetry.space_group_name_H-M   'P 1'
#
loop_
_entity.id
_entity.type
_entity.pdbx_description
1 polymer ?
#
loop_
_entity_poly.entity_id
_entity_poly.type
_entity_poly.pdbx_seq_one_letter_code
_entity_poly.pdbx_strand_id
1 'polypeptide(L)'
;MPFDGAGSWAPVALSSDLPPGTVIPAWTPEGSIALWRSQSGRAAASSDRCPHRGMRLSHGFVRGEALSCIYHGWSYSPSGGCIRIPAHPDLVPPETIRVAVQRVEESDGILWVAVGQPAMQPPPLEELIPLRSLTVETDVAAIEDVAGAEIDANGLIRLPEFPWIALLLAPQEKHTLLHLMVDRDRSSADRVAASRTVESIRRAAEERQRESA
;
A
#
# COMPACT_ATOMS: atom_id res chain seq x y z
N MET A 1 -27.92 5.19 -11.36
CA MET A 1 -27.63 3.91 -10.69
C MET A 1 -27.30 4.26 -9.24
N PRO A 2 -28.03 3.79 -8.23
CA PRO A 2 -27.58 3.95 -6.85
C PRO A 2 -26.29 3.12 -6.72
N PHE A 3 -25.22 3.73 -6.21
CA PHE A 3 -23.97 3.06 -5.92
C PHE A 3 -24.22 2.18 -4.68
N ASP A 4 -24.28 0.86 -4.86
CA ASP A 4 -24.24 -0.08 -3.74
C ASP A 4 -22.87 0.07 -3.07
N GLY A 5 -22.85 0.60 -1.85
CA GLY A 5 -21.66 1.07 -1.12
C GLY A 5 -20.70 -0.02 -0.63
N ALA A 6 -20.33 -0.98 -1.48
CA ALA A 6 -19.38 -2.04 -1.17
C ALA A 6 -17.95 -1.65 -1.60
N GLY A 7 -17.40 -0.60 -0.98
CA GLY A 7 -15.97 -0.29 -1.08
C GLY A 7 -15.22 -0.77 0.15
N SER A 8 -13.92 -1.08 0.00
CA SER A 8 -13.05 -1.51 1.09
C SER A 8 -11.74 -0.71 1.10
N TRP A 9 -10.93 -0.95 2.13
CA TRP A 9 -9.60 -0.35 2.27
C TRP A 9 -8.52 -1.41 2.09
N ALA A 10 -7.58 -1.16 1.20
CA ALA A 10 -6.38 -1.97 1.05
C ALA A 10 -5.22 -1.30 1.81
N PRO A 11 -4.56 -1.98 2.77
CA PRO A 11 -3.32 -1.50 3.38
C PRO A 11 -2.17 -1.76 2.40
N VAL A 12 -1.62 -0.72 1.79
CA VAL A 12 -0.69 -0.89 0.65
C VAL A 12 0.77 -0.63 0.99
N ALA A 13 1.04 0.08 2.10
CA ALA A 13 2.39 0.43 2.53
C ALA A 13 2.39 0.94 3.96
N LEU A 14 3.56 0.92 4.61
CA LEU A 14 3.77 1.72 5.82
C LEU A 14 3.94 3.19 5.44
N SER A 15 3.48 4.10 6.28
CA SER A 15 3.74 5.53 6.11
C SER A 15 5.24 5.84 6.06
N SER A 16 6.05 5.13 6.85
CA SER A 16 7.51 5.25 6.90
C SER A 16 8.20 4.80 5.60
N ASP A 17 7.57 3.95 4.79
CA ASP A 17 8.12 3.48 3.52
C ASP A 17 7.96 4.52 2.41
N LEU A 18 7.15 5.57 2.66
CA LEU A 18 6.88 6.66 1.72
C LEU A 18 7.19 8.04 2.33
N PRO A 19 8.47 8.42 2.50
CA PRO A 19 8.83 9.74 3.00
C PRO A 19 8.43 10.87 2.03
N PRO A 20 8.35 12.14 2.49
CA PRO A 20 7.98 13.26 1.64
C PRO A 20 8.87 13.39 0.40
N GLY A 21 8.26 13.69 -0.76
CA GLY A 21 8.97 13.82 -2.03
C GLY A 21 9.30 12.49 -2.72
N THR A 22 8.73 11.38 -2.28
CA THR A 22 8.99 10.05 -2.86
C THR A 22 7.77 9.44 -3.54
N VAL A 23 8.05 8.46 -4.39
CA VAL A 23 7.05 7.61 -5.05
C VAL A 23 7.54 6.16 -4.98
N ILE A 24 6.63 5.23 -4.72
CA ILE A 24 6.87 3.78 -4.71
C ILE A 24 5.79 3.07 -5.53
N PRO A 25 6.09 1.88 -6.09
CA PRO A 25 5.05 1.01 -6.61
C PRO A 25 4.24 0.41 -5.46
N ALA A 26 2.93 0.31 -5.64
CA ALA A 26 2.03 -0.39 -4.75
C ALA A 26 0.89 -1.02 -5.57
N TRP A 27 0.04 -1.81 -4.92
CA TRP A 27 -1.05 -2.53 -5.58
C TRP A 27 -2.32 -2.50 -4.75
N THR A 28 -3.45 -2.45 -5.46
CA THR A 28 -4.76 -2.76 -4.92
C THR A 28 -5.40 -3.85 -5.78
N PRO A 29 -6.54 -4.44 -5.37
CA PRO A 29 -7.32 -5.34 -6.23
C PRO A 29 -7.74 -4.72 -7.58
N GLU A 30 -7.76 -3.39 -7.72
CA GLU A 30 -8.06 -2.70 -8.98
C GLU A 30 -6.83 -2.53 -9.89
N GLY A 31 -5.63 -2.84 -9.40
CA GLY A 31 -4.39 -2.89 -10.19
C GLY A 31 -3.21 -2.15 -9.56
N SER A 32 -2.16 -1.98 -10.37
CA SER A 32 -0.92 -1.31 -9.95
C SER A 32 -1.10 0.20 -9.81
N ILE A 33 -0.57 0.75 -8.73
CA ILE A 33 -0.62 2.18 -8.42
C ILE A 33 0.79 2.74 -8.21
N ALA A 34 0.94 4.02 -8.55
CA ALA A 34 2.01 4.86 -8.07
C ALA A 34 1.52 5.52 -6.77
N LEU A 35 2.07 5.08 -5.64
CA LEU A 35 1.81 5.70 -4.34
C LEU A 35 2.91 6.73 -4.10
N TRP A 36 2.53 7.98 -3.88
CA TRP A 36 3.49 9.08 -3.78
C TRP A 36 3.12 10.06 -2.68
N ARG A 37 4.14 10.71 -2.11
CA ARG A 37 3.96 11.73 -1.09
C ARG A 37 4.54 13.05 -1.58
N SER A 38 3.72 14.10 -1.59
CA SER A 38 4.18 15.44 -1.94
C SER A 38 5.26 15.94 -0.98
N GLN A 39 5.95 17.01 -1.35
CA GLN A 39 6.96 17.65 -0.51
C GLN A 39 6.34 18.18 0.80
N SER A 40 5.08 18.64 0.77
CA SER A 40 4.33 19.05 1.96
C SER A 40 3.88 17.88 2.85
N GLY A 41 4.06 16.64 2.40
CA GLY A 41 3.73 15.44 3.16
C GLY A 41 2.38 14.80 2.82
N ARG A 42 1.64 15.30 1.82
CA ARG A 42 0.35 14.71 1.42
C ARG A 42 0.55 13.45 0.60
N ALA A 43 0.02 12.31 1.07
CA ALA A 43 -0.01 11.07 0.30
C ALA A 43 -1.10 11.10 -0.78
N ALA A 44 -0.82 10.46 -1.91
CA ALA A 44 -1.73 10.31 -3.04
C ALA A 44 -1.45 9.00 -3.78
N ALA A 45 -2.49 8.43 -4.38
CA ALA A 45 -2.41 7.22 -5.19
C ALA A 45 -2.93 7.51 -6.59
N SER A 46 -2.14 7.16 -7.60
CA SER A 46 -2.49 7.32 -9.01
C SER A 46 -2.32 5.99 -9.72
N SER A 47 -3.07 5.72 -10.80
CA SER A 47 -2.79 4.57 -11.66
C SER A 47 -1.33 4.58 -12.10
N ASP A 48 -0.66 3.42 -12.07
CA ASP A 48 0.76 3.33 -12.42
C ASP A 48 1.03 3.37 -13.94
N ARG A 49 0.25 4.15 -14.69
CA ARG A 49 0.44 4.34 -16.13
C ARG A 49 0.24 5.79 -16.52
N CYS A 50 1.29 6.37 -17.07
CA CYS A 50 1.25 7.72 -17.64
C CYS A 50 0.32 7.74 -18.88
N PRO A 51 -0.73 8.58 -18.93
CA PRO A 51 -1.67 8.63 -20.07
C PRO A 51 -1.02 9.07 -21.38
N HIS A 52 0.21 9.59 -21.35
CA HIS A 52 0.95 9.96 -22.56
C HIS A 52 1.42 8.73 -23.36
N ARG A 53 2.21 7.84 -22.76
CA ARG A 53 2.81 6.66 -23.44
C ARG A 53 2.93 5.42 -22.54
N GLY A 54 2.18 5.36 -21.44
CA GLY A 54 2.08 4.16 -20.60
C GLY A 54 3.27 3.85 -19.69
N MET A 55 4.28 4.73 -19.62
CA MET A 55 5.39 4.56 -18.66
C MET A 55 4.86 4.52 -17.23
N ARG A 56 5.43 3.64 -16.41
CA ARG A 56 5.09 3.53 -15.00
C ARG A 56 5.42 4.82 -14.26
N LEU A 57 4.44 5.36 -13.54
CA LEU A 57 4.59 6.58 -12.75
C LEU A 57 5.29 6.31 -11.42
N SER A 58 5.27 5.08 -10.94
CA SER A 58 6.01 4.59 -9.77
C SER A 58 7.53 4.70 -9.93
N HIS A 59 8.02 4.71 -11.18
CA HIS A 59 9.42 4.99 -11.53
C HIS A 59 9.70 6.49 -11.72
N GLY A 60 8.70 7.34 -11.48
CA GLY A 60 8.79 8.79 -11.59
C GLY A 60 9.54 9.44 -10.44
N PHE A 61 9.26 10.73 -10.24
CA PHE A 61 9.77 11.48 -9.11
C PHE A 61 8.75 12.56 -8.73
N VAL A 62 8.73 12.95 -7.46
CA VAL A 62 7.88 14.04 -6.99
C VAL A 62 8.61 15.38 -7.16
N ARG A 63 7.89 16.40 -7.62
CA ARG A 63 8.36 17.79 -7.63
C ARG A 63 7.32 18.68 -6.94
N GLY A 64 7.63 19.10 -5.72
CA GLY A 64 6.69 19.86 -4.90
C GLY A 64 5.42 19.04 -4.65
N GLU A 65 4.29 19.50 -5.20
CA GLU A 65 2.97 18.90 -5.01
C GLU A 65 2.51 18.01 -6.17
N ALA A 66 3.43 17.57 -7.03
CA ALA A 66 3.08 16.81 -8.24
C ALA A 66 4.00 15.61 -8.50
N LEU A 67 3.40 14.54 -9.03
CA LEU A 67 4.11 13.37 -9.52
C LEU A 67 4.53 13.58 -10.98
N SER A 68 5.82 13.46 -11.27
CA SER A 68 6.37 13.63 -12.61
C SER A 68 6.79 12.29 -13.21
N CYS A 69 6.35 12.02 -14.43
CA CYS A 69 6.77 10.85 -15.17
C CYS A 69 8.25 10.93 -15.57
N ILE A 70 9.02 9.88 -15.32
CA ILE A 70 10.45 9.84 -15.67
C ILE A 70 10.72 9.91 -17.18
N TYR A 71 9.76 9.56 -18.03
CA TYR A 71 9.98 9.49 -19.48
C TYR A 71 10.08 10.88 -20.12
N HIS A 72 9.03 11.70 -20.00
CA HIS A 72 8.98 13.03 -20.64
C HIS A 72 8.68 14.15 -19.64
N GLY A 73 8.70 13.86 -18.33
CA GLY A 73 8.52 14.84 -17.26
C GLY A 73 7.10 15.41 -17.13
N TRP A 74 6.10 14.82 -17.79
CA TRP A 74 4.70 15.23 -17.60
C TRP A 74 4.33 15.09 -16.12
N SER A 75 3.81 16.17 -15.54
CA SER A 75 3.54 16.25 -14.10
C SER A 75 2.04 16.24 -13.82
N TYR A 76 1.62 15.49 -12.81
CA TYR A 76 0.22 15.30 -12.43
C TYR A 76 -0.01 15.78 -11.00
N SER A 77 -1.11 16.49 -10.78
CA SER A 77 -1.55 16.89 -9.44
C SER A 77 -2.08 15.69 -8.63
N PRO A 78 -2.33 15.84 -7.31
CA PRO A 78 -3.00 14.80 -6.50
C PRO A 78 -4.41 14.45 -7.00
N SER A 79 -5.06 15.34 -7.75
CA SER A 79 -6.36 15.08 -8.40
C SER A 79 -6.24 14.41 -9.78
N GLY A 80 -5.01 14.08 -10.18
CA GLY A 80 -4.69 13.35 -11.41
C GLY A 80 -4.57 14.22 -12.67
N GLY A 81 -4.87 15.52 -12.60
CA GLY A 81 -4.79 16.42 -13.75
C GLY A 81 -3.34 16.68 -14.16
N CYS A 82 -3.05 16.65 -15.46
CA CYS A 82 -1.76 17.09 -15.98
C CYS A 82 -1.62 18.61 -15.78
N ILE A 83 -0.58 19.03 -15.06
CA ILE A 83 -0.34 20.44 -14.74
C ILE A 83 0.90 21.01 -15.44
N ARG A 84 1.73 20.15 -16.04
CA ARG A 84 2.97 20.58 -16.69
C ARG A 84 3.42 19.60 -17.75
N ILE A 85 3.74 20.13 -18.93
CA ILE A 85 4.41 19.41 -20.03
C ILE A 85 5.73 20.13 -20.32
N PRO A 86 6.89 19.60 -19.90
CA PRO A 86 8.16 20.34 -19.98
C PRO A 86 8.56 20.82 -21.38
N ALA A 87 8.23 20.06 -22.42
CA ALA A 87 8.53 20.43 -23.81
C ALA A 87 7.66 21.59 -24.34
N HIS A 88 6.56 21.90 -23.65
CA HIS A 88 5.63 22.99 -23.99
C HIS A 88 5.36 23.83 -22.72
N PRO A 89 6.34 24.61 -22.25
CA PRO A 89 6.26 25.28 -20.95
C PRO A 89 5.14 26.32 -20.84
N ASP A 90 4.77 26.95 -21.96
CA ASP A 90 3.71 27.97 -22.01
C ASP A 90 2.32 27.37 -22.29
N LEU A 91 2.23 26.07 -22.55
CA LEU A 91 0.96 25.38 -22.77
C LEU A 91 0.29 25.10 -21.44
N VAL A 92 -0.95 25.55 -21.29
CA VAL A 92 -1.87 25.01 -20.28
C VAL A 92 -2.35 23.65 -20.75
N PRO A 93 -2.00 22.52 -20.07
CA PRO A 93 -2.43 21.21 -20.51
C PRO A 93 -3.96 21.09 -20.51
N PRO A 94 -4.58 20.43 -21.52
CA PRO A 94 -6.01 20.17 -21.52
C PRO A 94 -6.47 19.40 -20.27
N GLU A 95 -7.63 19.78 -19.72
CA GLU A 95 -8.21 19.13 -18.52
C GLU A 95 -8.53 17.64 -18.73
N THR A 96 -8.66 17.20 -19.98
CA THR A 96 -8.89 15.81 -20.36
C THR A 96 -7.67 14.92 -20.15
N ILE A 97 -6.47 15.49 -20.02
CA ILE A 97 -5.25 14.72 -19.76
C ILE A 97 -5.16 14.45 -18.26
N ARG A 98 -5.58 13.24 -17.86
CA ARG A 98 -5.63 12.85 -16.45
C ARG A 98 -5.10 11.43 -16.25
N VAL A 99 -4.49 11.21 -15.09
CA VAL A 99 -4.29 9.88 -14.53
C VAL A 99 -5.45 9.58 -13.56
N ALA A 100 -5.93 8.34 -13.55
CA ALA A 100 -6.91 7.91 -12.55
C ALA A 100 -6.27 7.97 -11.15
N VAL A 101 -7.06 8.34 -10.14
CA VAL A 101 -6.60 8.47 -8.76
C VAL A 101 -7.53 7.72 -7.83
N GLN A 102 -6.98 7.20 -6.74
CA GLN A 102 -7.74 6.56 -5.66
C GLN A 102 -7.59 7.37 -4.37
N ARG A 103 -8.60 7.30 -3.52
CA ARG A 103 -8.55 7.95 -2.20
C ARG A 103 -7.52 7.26 -1.33
N VAL A 104 -6.72 8.06 -0.63
CA VAL A 104 -5.71 7.60 0.32
C VAL A 104 -6.07 8.13 1.70
N GLU A 105 -5.99 7.27 2.71
CA GLU A 105 -6.06 7.64 4.12
C GLU A 105 -4.81 7.14 4.82
N GLU A 106 -4.29 7.94 5.74
CA GLU A 106 -3.13 7.57 6.55
C GLU A 106 -3.59 7.44 8.01
N SER A 107 -3.59 6.22 8.53
CA SER A 107 -4.00 5.92 9.91
C SER A 107 -3.13 4.82 10.47
N ASP A 108 -2.78 4.92 11.75
CA ASP A 108 -2.03 3.90 12.50
C ASP A 108 -0.69 3.52 11.84
N GLY A 109 -0.06 4.48 11.15
CA GLY A 109 1.20 4.27 10.44
C GLY A 109 1.08 3.47 9.14
N ILE A 110 -0.13 3.19 8.67
CA ILE A 110 -0.45 2.51 7.41
C ILE A 110 -1.01 3.51 6.40
N LEU A 111 -0.61 3.35 5.14
CA LEU A 111 -1.23 3.99 3.99
C LEU A 111 -2.31 3.07 3.42
N TRP A 112 -3.56 3.51 3.55
CA TRP A 112 -4.73 2.80 3.09
C TRP A 112 -5.22 3.41 1.77
N VAL A 113 -5.48 2.57 0.78
CA VAL A 113 -6.04 2.99 -0.52
C VAL A 113 -7.43 2.41 -0.68
N ALA A 114 -8.37 3.28 -1.06
CA ALA A 114 -9.75 2.89 -1.29
C ALA A 114 -9.86 1.99 -2.52
N VAL A 115 -10.59 0.89 -2.36
CA VAL A 115 -11.08 0.02 -3.43
C VAL A 115 -12.57 0.30 -3.56
N GLY A 116 -13.03 0.75 -4.72
CA GLY A 116 -14.37 1.29 -4.90
C GLY A 116 -14.60 2.57 -4.09
N GLN A 117 -15.73 2.65 -3.38
CA GLN A 117 -16.14 3.82 -2.60
C GLN A 117 -16.47 3.43 -1.15
N PRO A 118 -15.46 3.15 -0.30
CA PRO A 118 -15.71 2.80 1.08
C PRO A 118 -16.39 3.96 1.81
N ALA A 119 -17.52 3.66 2.47
CA ALA A 119 -18.28 4.67 3.23
C ALA A 119 -17.64 5.00 4.59
N MET A 120 -16.89 4.05 5.16
CA MET A 120 -16.23 4.17 6.45
C MET A 120 -14.75 4.54 6.30
N GLN A 121 -14.14 4.99 7.38
CA GLN A 121 -12.67 5.12 7.49
C GLN A 121 -12.01 3.73 7.52
N PRO A 122 -10.68 3.65 7.31
CA PRO A 122 -9.95 2.41 7.52
C PRO A 122 -10.17 1.83 8.93
N PRO A 123 -10.09 0.50 9.09
CA PRO A 123 -10.25 -0.12 10.40
C PRO A 123 -9.15 0.38 11.37
N PRO A 124 -9.49 0.66 12.64
CA PRO A 124 -8.50 1.03 13.64
C PRO A 124 -7.63 -0.17 14.00
N LEU A 125 -6.33 0.05 14.22
CA LEU A 125 -5.37 -1.03 14.57
C LEU A 125 -5.03 -1.11 16.07
N GLU A 126 -5.87 -0.56 16.95
CA GLU A 126 -5.86 -0.81 18.41
C GLU A 126 -4.47 -0.79 19.11
N GLU A 127 -3.79 0.36 19.14
CA GLU A 127 -2.47 0.56 19.79
C GLU A 127 -1.30 -0.25 19.19
N LEU A 128 -1.51 -0.91 18.06
CA LEU A 128 -0.43 -1.50 17.29
C LEU A 128 0.38 -0.41 16.57
N ILE A 129 1.68 -0.64 16.44
CA ILE A 129 2.58 0.14 15.60
C ILE A 129 3.18 -0.75 14.51
N PRO A 130 3.31 -0.25 13.27
CA PRO A 130 3.96 -1.01 12.21
C PRO A 130 5.47 -1.07 12.42
N LEU A 131 6.06 -2.22 12.10
CA LEU A 131 7.49 -2.44 12.18
C LEU A 131 8.15 -2.58 10.80
N ARG A 132 7.56 -3.37 9.91
CA ARG A 132 8.06 -3.58 8.54
C ARG A 132 7.02 -4.31 7.68
N SER A 133 7.21 -4.24 6.37
CA SER A 133 6.45 -5.02 5.39
C SER A 133 7.27 -6.19 4.84
N LEU A 134 6.58 -7.25 4.42
CA LEU A 134 7.13 -8.41 3.73
C LEU A 134 6.16 -8.82 2.61
N THR A 135 6.70 -9.19 1.45
CA THR A 135 5.95 -9.94 0.45
C THR A 135 6.08 -11.42 0.78
N VAL A 136 4.95 -12.11 0.89
CA VAL A 136 4.87 -13.55 1.06
C VAL A 136 4.34 -14.11 -0.25
N GLU A 137 5.11 -14.96 -0.93
CA GLU A 137 4.74 -15.52 -2.25
C GLU A 137 3.71 -16.66 -2.13
N THR A 138 2.62 -16.40 -1.40
CA THR A 138 1.49 -17.31 -1.17
C THR A 138 0.19 -16.56 -0.85
N ASP A 139 -0.91 -17.29 -0.75
CA ASP A 139 -2.22 -16.75 -0.37
C ASP A 139 -2.39 -16.62 1.14
N VAL A 140 -3.51 -16.04 1.57
CA VAL A 140 -3.81 -15.82 3.00
C VAL A 140 -3.99 -17.14 3.75
N ALA A 141 -4.56 -18.16 3.12
CA ALA A 141 -4.87 -19.43 3.77
C ALA A 141 -3.60 -20.16 4.21
N ALA A 142 -2.53 -20.14 3.40
CA ALA A 142 -1.24 -20.70 3.78
C ALA A 142 -0.59 -19.94 4.96
N ILE A 143 -0.80 -18.62 5.06
CA ILE A 143 -0.32 -17.81 6.18
C ILE A 143 -1.10 -18.13 7.45
N GLU A 144 -2.44 -18.24 7.38
CA GLU A 144 -3.32 -18.60 8.51
C GLU A 144 -2.96 -19.97 9.10
N ASP A 145 -2.74 -20.97 8.24
CA ASP A 145 -2.37 -22.34 8.63
C ASP A 145 -1.01 -22.41 9.34
N VAL A 146 -0.05 -21.57 8.95
CA VAL A 146 1.26 -21.47 9.64
C VAL A 146 1.17 -20.63 10.90
N ALA A 147 0.42 -19.53 10.88
CA ALA A 147 0.24 -18.65 12.02
C ALA A 147 -0.63 -19.26 13.12
N GLY A 148 -1.46 -20.26 12.78
CA GLY A 148 -2.39 -20.92 13.69
C GLY A 148 -3.57 -20.04 14.10
N ALA A 149 -3.93 -19.05 13.28
CA ALA A 149 -5.01 -18.12 13.52
C ALA A 149 -5.57 -17.56 12.20
N GLU A 150 -6.87 -17.27 12.19
CA GLU A 150 -7.58 -16.71 11.03
C GLU A 150 -7.56 -15.18 11.05
N ILE A 151 -7.72 -14.59 9.87
CA ILE A 151 -7.86 -13.15 9.69
C ILE A 151 -9.16 -12.64 10.32
N ASP A 152 -9.07 -11.56 11.10
CA ASP A 152 -10.25 -10.92 11.69
C ASP A 152 -10.93 -9.93 10.73
N ALA A 153 -12.01 -9.29 11.20
CA ALA A 153 -12.76 -8.33 10.41
C ALA A 153 -11.97 -7.07 10.00
N ASN A 154 -10.83 -6.80 10.66
CA ASN A 154 -9.93 -5.69 10.36
C ASN A 154 -8.78 -6.09 9.42
N GLY A 155 -8.70 -7.36 9.02
CA GLY A 155 -7.62 -7.87 8.18
C GLY A 155 -6.39 -8.32 8.96
N LEU A 156 -6.49 -8.51 10.29
CA LEU A 156 -5.38 -8.86 11.17
C LEU A 156 -5.39 -10.32 11.57
N ILE A 157 -4.21 -10.91 11.69
CA ILE A 157 -3.97 -12.15 12.44
C ILE A 157 -3.16 -11.79 13.69
N ARG A 158 -3.67 -12.07 14.89
CA ARG A 158 -2.86 -12.04 16.12
C ARG A 158 -2.25 -13.42 16.38
N LEU A 159 -0.95 -13.47 16.60
CA LEU A 159 -0.26 -14.75 16.81
C LEU A 159 -0.64 -15.34 18.17
N PRO A 160 -1.14 -16.60 18.25
CA PRO A 160 -1.55 -17.20 19.52
C PRO A 160 -0.42 -17.30 20.54
N GLU A 161 0.79 -17.63 20.09
CA GLU A 161 1.99 -17.75 20.94
C GLU A 161 2.52 -16.38 21.39
N PHE A 162 2.33 -15.34 20.58
CA PHE A 162 2.79 -13.98 20.84
C PHE A 162 1.66 -12.97 20.56
N PRO A 163 0.66 -12.82 21.45
CA PRO A 163 -0.53 -12.00 21.18
C PRO A 163 -0.26 -10.51 20.94
N TRP A 164 0.94 -10.04 21.31
CA TRP A 164 1.45 -8.69 21.06
C TRP A 164 2.03 -8.50 19.64
N ILE A 165 2.06 -9.56 18.83
CA ILE A 165 2.40 -9.55 17.40
C ILE A 165 1.11 -9.71 16.60
N ALA A 166 0.90 -8.82 15.64
CA ALA A 166 -0.18 -8.93 14.67
C ALA A 166 0.34 -8.81 13.23
N LEU A 167 -0.33 -9.48 12.30
CA LEU A 167 -0.04 -9.50 10.87
C LEU A 167 -1.22 -8.87 10.14
N LEU A 168 -1.03 -7.70 9.55
CA LEU A 168 -2.04 -7.08 8.68
C LEU A 168 -1.81 -7.55 7.25
N LEU A 169 -2.79 -8.23 6.66
CA LEU A 169 -2.66 -8.87 5.36
C LEU A 169 -3.37 -8.09 4.26
N ALA A 170 -2.70 -7.94 3.12
CA ALA A 170 -3.23 -7.40 1.87
C ALA A 170 -3.02 -8.42 0.74
N PRO A 171 -4.02 -9.28 0.46
CA PRO A 171 -3.92 -10.27 -0.61
C PRO A 171 -3.82 -9.59 -1.98
N GLN A 172 -2.99 -10.16 -2.85
CA GLN A 172 -2.86 -9.79 -4.26
C GLN A 172 -3.00 -11.05 -5.14
N GLU A 173 -3.00 -10.89 -6.47
CA GLU A 173 -3.26 -12.01 -7.39
C GLU A 173 -2.33 -13.23 -7.22
N LYS A 174 -1.09 -13.02 -6.78
CA LYS A 174 -0.06 -14.09 -6.73
C LYS A 174 0.72 -14.16 -5.43
N HIS A 175 0.55 -13.18 -4.55
CA HIS A 175 1.29 -13.05 -3.31
C HIS A 175 0.47 -12.22 -2.32
N THR A 176 0.85 -12.24 -1.06
CA THR A 176 0.23 -11.46 -0.01
C THR A 176 1.24 -10.46 0.53
N LEU A 177 0.86 -9.18 0.55
CA LEU A 177 1.62 -8.17 1.28
C LEU A 177 1.25 -8.30 2.77
N LEU A 178 2.25 -8.44 3.61
CA LEU A 178 2.10 -8.57 5.05
C LEU A 178 2.77 -7.38 5.72
N HIS A 179 2.03 -6.65 6.56
CA HIS A 179 2.60 -5.67 7.47
C HIS A 179 2.70 -6.25 8.88
N LEU A 180 3.93 -6.34 9.38
CA LEU A 180 4.19 -6.75 10.75
C LEU A 180 3.86 -5.58 11.68
N MET A 181 2.93 -5.83 12.59
CA MET A 181 2.48 -4.91 13.62
C MET A 181 2.83 -5.47 15.00
N VAL A 182 3.14 -4.59 15.96
CA VAL A 182 3.40 -4.96 17.36
C VAL A 182 2.75 -3.99 18.32
N ASP A 183 2.46 -4.39 19.55
CA ASP A 183 2.00 -3.45 20.59
C ASP A 183 3.01 -2.28 20.77
N ARG A 184 2.50 -1.06 20.99
CA ARG A 184 3.32 0.15 21.06
C ARG A 184 4.45 0.11 22.09
N ASP A 185 4.22 -0.54 23.22
CA ASP A 185 5.10 -0.56 24.39
C ASP A 185 6.26 -1.58 24.31
N ARG A 186 6.37 -2.31 23.19
CA ARG A 186 7.38 -3.35 23.00
C ARG A 186 8.81 -2.80 22.89
N SER A 187 9.75 -3.49 23.53
CA SER A 187 11.18 -3.15 23.54
C SER A 187 11.83 -3.38 22.16
N SER A 188 13.05 -2.85 21.96
CA SER A 188 13.81 -3.12 20.74
C SER A 188 14.12 -4.61 20.56
N ALA A 189 14.35 -5.35 21.64
CA ALA A 189 14.59 -6.79 21.60
C ALA A 189 13.33 -7.54 21.13
N ASP A 190 12.16 -7.16 21.65
CA ASP A 190 10.88 -7.73 21.24
C ASP A 190 10.60 -7.46 19.76
N ARG A 191 10.84 -6.22 19.29
CA ARG A 191 10.68 -5.87 17.87
C ARG A 191 11.59 -6.70 16.97
N VAL A 192 12.84 -6.94 17.37
CA VAL A 192 13.76 -7.82 16.64
C VAL A 192 13.25 -9.27 16.64
N ALA A 193 12.74 -9.75 17.78
CA ALA A 193 12.14 -11.08 17.87
C ALA A 193 10.92 -11.21 16.94
N ALA A 194 10.01 -10.23 16.95
CA ALA A 194 8.84 -10.21 16.06
C ALA A 194 9.24 -10.20 14.58
N SER A 195 10.25 -9.41 14.20
CA SER A 195 10.77 -9.42 12.83
C SER A 195 11.35 -10.78 12.42
N ARG A 196 11.91 -11.56 13.36
CA ARG A 196 12.42 -12.90 13.07
C ARG A 196 11.27 -13.92 13.00
N THR A 197 10.32 -13.83 13.92
CA THR A 197 9.12 -14.69 13.92
C THR A 197 8.36 -14.58 12.62
N VAL A 198 8.10 -13.36 12.13
CA VAL A 198 7.35 -13.17 10.89
C VAL A 198 8.12 -13.66 9.65
N GLU A 199 9.46 -13.58 9.67
CA GLU A 199 10.31 -14.10 8.60
C GLU A 199 10.28 -15.64 8.59
N SER A 200 10.22 -16.28 9.75
CA SER A 200 10.00 -17.73 9.86
C SER A 200 8.63 -18.13 9.34
N ILE A 201 7.56 -17.39 9.68
CA ILE A 201 6.20 -17.61 9.15
C ILE A 201 6.20 -17.51 7.62
N ARG A 202 6.80 -16.44 7.06
CA ARG A 202 6.91 -16.25 5.61
C ARG A 202 7.54 -17.47 4.93
N ARG A 203 8.69 -17.94 5.45
CA ARG A 203 9.41 -19.09 4.89
C ARG A 203 8.58 -20.38 4.94
N ALA A 204 7.95 -20.66 6.08
CA ALA A 204 7.15 -21.86 6.26
C ALA A 204 5.89 -21.85 5.37
N ALA A 205 5.23 -20.70 5.22
CA ALA A 205 4.05 -20.55 4.38
C ALA A 205 4.39 -20.77 2.89
N GLU A 206 5.48 -20.16 2.41
CA GLU A 206 5.98 -20.37 1.04
C GLU A 206 6.46 -21.80 0.79
N GLU A 207 6.95 -22.51 1.80
CA GLU A 207 7.37 -23.91 1.69
C GLU A 207 6.17 -24.85 1.56
N ARG A 208 5.14 -24.69 2.41
CA ARG A 208 3.91 -25.48 2.33
C ARG A 208 3.21 -25.37 0.97
N GLN A 209 3.17 -24.18 0.38
CA GLN A 209 2.58 -24.01 -0.95
C GLN A 209 3.36 -24.76 -2.03
N ARG A 210 4.70 -24.81 -1.94
CA ARG A 210 5.52 -25.62 -2.86
C ARG A 210 5.27 -27.11 -2.72
N GLU A 211 4.99 -27.59 -1.50
CA GLU A 211 4.65 -29.00 -1.26
C GLU A 211 3.21 -29.37 -1.71
N SER A 212 2.32 -28.38 -1.80
CA SER A 212 0.91 -28.55 -2.19
C SER A 212 0.65 -28.38 -3.70
N ALA A 213 1.66 -27.97 -4.47
CA ALA A 213 1.60 -27.69 -5.91
C ALA A 213 2.15 -28.85 -6.77
#